data_AF-A0AAF0B727-F1
#
_entry.id   AF-A0AAF0B727-F1
#
_cell.length_a   1.000
_cell.length_b   1.000
_cell.length_c   1.000
_cell.angle_alpha   90.00
_cell.angle_beta   90.00
_cell.angle_gamma   90.00
#
_symmetry.space_group_name_H-M   'P 1'
#
loop_
_entity.id
_entity.type
_entity.pdbx_description
1 polymer ?
#
loop_
_entity_poly.entity_id
_entity_poly.type
_entity_poly.pdbx_seq_one_letter_code
_entity_poly.pdbx_strand_id
1 'polypeptide(L)'
;MNKAWTELASEMKGTINIAKVDVTTNSKTRKRFKIEGFPTLIYFKNGKMYDYKSNDRSLEALKNFILESYKNVKPSDAPTPLSYADILKELAHETFLNIDRIYKYAFPALALISVISFLIGFIFCLALCKMCCKKGCPKSKKKD
;
A
#
# COMPACT_ATOMS: atom_id res chain seq x y z
N MET A 1 31.41 11.34 1.07
CA MET A 1 30.69 12.59 0.72
C MET A 1 30.83 13.67 1.81
N ASN A 2 31.91 13.71 2.60
CA ASN A 2 32.00 14.68 3.71
C ASN A 2 32.64 16.01 3.29
N LYS A 3 33.74 15.99 2.53
CA LYS A 3 34.51 17.21 2.21
C LYS A 3 33.73 18.25 1.37
N ALA A 4 33.27 17.86 0.18
CA ALA A 4 32.52 18.76 -0.71
C ALA A 4 31.21 19.27 -0.07
N TRP A 5 30.56 18.45 0.76
CA TRP A 5 29.33 18.84 1.45
C TRP A 5 29.58 19.89 2.54
N THR A 6 30.66 19.75 3.31
CA THR A 6 31.05 20.74 4.33
C THR A 6 31.54 22.06 3.73
N GLU A 7 32.26 22.00 2.61
CA GLU A 7 32.70 23.18 1.87
C GLU A 7 31.49 23.94 1.30
N LEU A 8 30.55 23.22 0.65
CA LEU A 8 29.31 23.80 0.15
C LEU A 8 28.51 24.47 1.28
N ALA A 9 28.39 23.83 2.45
CA ALA A 9 27.69 24.39 3.60
C ALA A 9 28.37 25.64 4.16
N SER A 10 29.70 25.71 4.08
CA SER A 10 30.48 26.87 4.52
C SER A 10 30.31 28.06 3.56
N GLU A 11 30.35 27.81 2.26
CA GLU A 11 30.22 28.86 1.24
C GLU A 11 28.78 29.39 1.10
N MET A 12 27.79 28.52 1.24
CA MET A 12 26.38 28.91 1.11
C MET A 12 25.77 29.40 2.43
N LYS A 13 26.58 29.50 3.48
CA LYS A 13 26.14 29.95 4.81
C LYS A 13 25.53 31.35 4.73
N GLY A 14 24.30 31.47 5.22
CA GLY A 14 23.54 32.73 5.20
C GLY A 14 22.65 32.92 3.96
N THR A 15 22.89 32.16 2.89
CA THR A 15 22.06 32.20 1.68
C THR A 15 21.15 30.97 1.60
N ILE A 16 21.70 29.77 1.87
CA ILE A 16 20.99 28.50 1.72
C ILE A 16 21.31 27.59 2.89
N ASN A 17 20.26 26.99 3.45
CA ASN A 17 20.39 26.01 4.53
C ASN A 17 20.72 24.64 3.95
N ILE A 18 21.81 24.06 4.42
CA ILE A 18 22.27 22.72 4.03
C ILE A 18 22.16 21.81 5.24
N ALA A 19 21.43 20.71 5.11
CA ALA A 19 21.17 19.76 6.19
C ALA A 19 21.48 18.33 5.76
N LYS A 20 22.04 17.55 6.68
CA LYS A 20 22.18 16.10 6.55
C LYS A 20 21.13 15.45 7.45
N VAL A 21 20.28 14.60 6.89
CA VAL A 21 19.25 13.87 7.62
C VAL A 21 19.54 12.38 7.51
N ASP A 22 19.67 11.71 8.65
CA ASP A 22 19.71 10.25 8.69
C ASP A 22 18.28 9.70 8.74
N VAL A 23 17.90 8.97 7.69
CA VAL A 23 16.56 8.35 7.56
C VAL A 23 16.61 6.82 7.64
N THR A 24 17.76 6.23 8.00
CA THR A 24 17.91 4.77 8.14
C THR A 24 17.00 4.22 9.24
N THR A 25 16.89 4.94 10.36
CA THR A 25 16.04 4.60 11.50
C THR A 25 14.60 5.09 11.35
N ASN A 26 14.33 6.05 10.46
CA ASN A 26 13.02 6.67 10.30
C ASN A 26 12.32 6.27 8.99
N SER A 27 11.54 5.20 9.06
CA SER A 27 10.76 4.69 7.92
C SER A 27 9.70 5.67 7.42
N LYS A 28 9.08 6.45 8.31
CA LYS A 28 8.05 7.44 7.95
C LYS A 28 8.62 8.54 7.06
N THR A 29 9.76 9.11 7.43
CA THR A 29 10.44 10.15 6.63
C THR A 29 10.88 9.59 5.28
N ARG A 30 11.48 8.39 5.26
CA ARG A 30 11.88 7.71 4.01
C ARG A 30 10.69 7.51 3.06
N LYS A 31 9.55 7.02 3.56
CA LYS A 31 8.32 6.86 2.75
C LYS A 31 7.78 8.21 2.29
N ARG A 32 7.68 9.20 3.18
CA ARG A 32 7.16 10.54 2.90
C ARG A 32 7.92 11.23 1.76
N PHE A 33 9.25 11.14 1.77
CA PHE A 33 10.11 11.71 0.73
C PHE A 33 10.47 10.73 -0.39
N LYS A 34 9.87 9.53 -0.43
CA LYS A 34 10.10 8.48 -1.44
C LYS A 34 11.58 8.18 -1.69
N ILE A 35 12.35 8.06 -0.60
CA ILE A 35 13.79 7.79 -0.66
C ILE A 35 14.01 6.30 -0.97
N GLU A 36 14.46 6.00 -2.18
CA GLU A 36 14.70 4.63 -2.66
C GLU A 36 16.16 4.16 -2.45
N GLY A 37 17.13 5.08 -2.40
CA GLY A 37 18.55 4.74 -2.29
C GLY A 37 19.40 5.87 -1.72
N PHE A 38 20.56 5.52 -1.17
CA PHE A 38 21.43 6.48 -0.47
C PHE A 38 22.72 6.78 -1.26
N PRO A 39 23.24 8.02 -1.21
CA PRO A 39 22.62 9.24 -0.69
C PRO A 39 21.72 9.95 -1.73
N THR A 40 20.50 10.30 -1.35
CA THR A 40 19.60 11.17 -2.14
C THR A 40 19.81 12.64 -1.74
N LEU A 41 19.93 13.53 -2.74
CA LEU A 41 19.96 14.98 -2.50
C LEU A 41 18.70 15.61 -3.07
N ILE A 42 18.05 16.43 -2.26
CA ILE A 42 16.81 17.11 -2.59
C ILE A 42 17.00 18.59 -2.27
N TYR A 43 16.74 19.45 -3.25
CA TYR A 43 16.75 20.89 -3.06
C TYR A 43 15.34 21.42 -2.86
N PHE A 44 15.13 22.24 -1.83
CA PHE A 44 13.84 22.83 -1.50
C PHE A 44 13.84 24.32 -1.79
N LYS A 45 12.87 24.79 -2.58
CA LYS A 45 12.69 26.21 -2.86
C LYS A 45 11.21 26.52 -3.08
N ASN A 46 10.70 27.53 -2.38
CA ASN A 46 9.32 28.01 -2.51
C ASN A 46 8.25 26.90 -2.38
N GLY A 47 8.41 26.00 -1.41
CA GLY A 47 7.49 24.88 -1.17
C GLY A 47 7.60 23.72 -2.17
N LYS A 48 8.49 23.83 -3.16
CA LYS A 48 8.76 22.78 -4.14
C LYS A 48 10.07 22.07 -3.82
N MET A 49 10.15 20.81 -4.22
CA MET A 49 11.33 19.98 -4.15
C MET A 49 11.85 19.64 -5.54
N TYR A 50 13.17 19.60 -5.67
CA TYR A 50 13.90 19.33 -6.90
C TYR A 50 14.94 18.24 -6.63
N ASP A 51 14.75 17.07 -7.24
CA ASP A 51 15.66 15.94 -7.06
C ASP A 51 16.96 16.13 -7.83
N TYR A 52 18.08 15.95 -7.15
CA TYR A 52 19.38 15.94 -7.79
C TYR A 52 19.64 14.59 -8.46
N LYS A 53 19.61 14.56 -9.79
CA LYS A 53 19.78 13.33 -10.59
C LYS A 53 21.20 13.13 -11.13
N SER A 54 22.07 14.12 -10.99
CA SER A 54 23.44 14.00 -11.49
C SER A 54 24.29 13.07 -10.59
N ASN A 55 25.20 12.35 -11.24
CA ASN A 55 26.16 11.49 -10.55
C ASN A 55 27.35 12.29 -9.99
N ASP A 56 27.63 13.47 -10.55
CA ASP A 56 28.70 14.32 -10.05
C ASP A 56 28.31 14.91 -8.70
N ARG A 57 29.22 14.84 -7.71
CA ARG A 57 29.02 15.33 -6.35
C ARG A 57 30.17 16.25 -5.93
N SER A 58 30.88 16.82 -6.91
CA SER A 58 31.83 17.91 -6.73
C SER A 58 31.15 19.16 -6.17
N LEU A 59 31.95 20.02 -5.55
CA LEU A 59 31.46 21.27 -4.96
C LEU A 59 30.81 22.17 -6.03
N GLU A 60 31.41 22.21 -7.19
CA GLU A 60 31.05 23.00 -8.37
C GLU A 60 29.72 22.53 -8.96
N ALA A 61 29.56 21.21 -9.14
CA ALA A 61 28.31 20.64 -9.65
C ALA A 61 27.13 20.91 -8.70
N LEU A 62 27.35 20.78 -7.40
CA LEU A 62 26.33 21.06 -6.39
C LEU A 62 25.96 22.54 -6.35
N LYS A 63 26.93 23.46 -6.44
CA LYS A 63 26.67 24.90 -6.54
C LYS A 63 25.87 25.24 -7.80
N ASN A 64 26.32 24.76 -8.95
CA ASN A 64 25.65 25.00 -10.23
C ASN A 64 24.21 24.51 -10.22
N PHE A 65 23.97 23.37 -9.58
CA PHE A 65 22.62 22.86 -9.42
C PHE A 65 21.72 23.79 -8.63
N ILE A 66 22.19 24.27 -7.48
CA ILE A 66 21.42 25.13 -6.58
C ILE A 66 21.16 26.52 -7.20
N LEU A 67 22.11 27.03 -7.98
CA LEU A 67 22.03 28.35 -8.61
C LEU A 67 21.16 28.33 -9.88
N GLU A 68 21.36 27.32 -10.74
CA GLU A 68 20.79 27.32 -12.09
C GLU A 68 20.07 26.01 -12.44
N SER A 69 20.75 24.87 -12.33
CA SER A 69 20.27 23.64 -12.98
C SER A 69 18.99 23.06 -12.37
N TYR A 70 18.66 23.39 -11.11
CA TYR A 70 17.41 22.94 -10.47
C TYR A 70 16.16 23.38 -11.26
N LYS A 71 16.23 24.51 -12.00
CA LYS A 71 15.12 25.00 -12.82
C LYS A 71 14.74 24.02 -13.94
N ASN A 72 15.69 23.21 -14.39
CA ASN A 72 15.49 22.20 -15.43
C ASN A 72 14.96 20.87 -14.87
N VAL A 73 14.91 20.72 -13.54
CA VAL A 73 14.33 19.55 -12.90
C VAL A 73 12.83 19.77 -12.74
N LYS A 74 12.04 18.75 -13.09
CA LYS A 74 10.59 18.77 -12.86
C LYS A 74 10.33 18.98 -11.36
N PRO A 75 9.69 20.09 -10.97
CA PRO A 75 9.39 20.32 -9.57
C PRO A 75 8.37 19.31 -9.08
N SER A 76 8.54 18.84 -7.86
CA SER A 76 7.52 18.11 -7.12
C SER A 76 7.12 18.91 -5.89
N ASP A 77 5.91 18.73 -5.40
CA ASP A 77 5.46 19.43 -4.20
C ASP A 77 6.15 18.81 -2.98
N ALA A 78 6.65 19.65 -2.07
CA ALA A 78 7.26 19.15 -0.85
C ALA A 78 6.19 18.38 -0.05
N PRO A 79 6.41 17.09 0.25
CA PRO A 79 5.39 16.29 0.91
C PRO A 79 5.12 16.88 2.28
N THR A 80 3.87 17.17 2.59
CA THR A 80 3.45 17.63 3.92
C THR A 80 3.71 16.55 4.96
N PRO A 81 3.93 16.91 6.24
CA PRO A 81 3.99 15.91 7.30
C PRO A 81 2.69 15.11 7.26
N LEU A 82 2.81 13.79 7.30
CA LEU A 82 1.66 12.88 7.27
C LEU A 82 0.64 13.36 8.30
N SER A 83 -0.50 13.83 7.83
CA SER A 83 -1.61 14.24 8.68
C SER A 83 -2.27 12.99 9.26
N TYR A 84 -2.96 13.13 10.39
CA TYR A 84 -3.78 12.04 10.93
C TYR A 84 -4.79 11.55 9.88
N ALA A 85 -5.32 12.44 9.05
CA ALA A 85 -6.19 12.08 7.94
C ALA A 85 -5.50 11.21 6.88
N ASP A 86 -4.21 11.44 6.61
CA ASP A 86 -3.44 10.63 5.65
C ASP A 86 -3.16 9.25 6.22
N ILE A 87 -2.84 9.18 7.52
CA ILE A 87 -2.66 7.91 8.25
C ILE A 87 -3.97 7.12 8.25
N LEU A 88 -5.11 7.76 8.51
CA LEU A 88 -6.42 7.13 8.47
C LEU A 88 -6.79 6.65 7.06
N LYS A 89 -6.46 7.43 6.01
CA LYS A 89 -6.66 7.00 4.62
C LYS A 89 -5.80 5.78 4.28
N GLU A 90 -4.55 5.75 4.73
CA GLU A 90 -3.63 4.63 4.48
C GLU A 90 -4.15 3.36 5.19
N LEU A 91 -4.60 3.49 6.45
CA LEU A 91 -5.29 2.42 7.18
C LEU A 91 -6.57 1.96 6.47
N ALA A 92 -7.42 2.91 6.04
CA ALA A 92 -8.67 2.59 5.34
C ALA A 92 -8.42 1.87 4.02
N HIS A 93 -7.41 2.29 3.25
CA HIS A 93 -7.05 1.68 1.97
C HIS A 93 -6.51 0.25 2.15
N GLU A 94 -5.68 0.02 3.17
CA GLU A 94 -5.18 -1.31 3.52
C GLU A 94 -6.30 -2.25 3.98
N THR A 95 -7.29 -1.72 4.70
CA THR A 95 -8.47 -2.49 5.13
C THR A 95 -9.38 -2.82 3.94
N PHE A 96 -9.60 -1.88 3.03
CA PHE A 96 -10.51 -2.03 1.90
C PHE A 96 -10.05 -3.10 0.89
N LEU A 97 -8.76 -3.15 0.54
CA LEU A 97 -8.24 -4.13 -0.43
C LEU A 97 -8.32 -5.57 0.08
N ASN A 98 -8.14 -5.78 1.38
CA ASN A 98 -8.33 -7.10 1.99
C ASN A 98 -9.80 -7.51 1.99
N ILE A 99 -10.70 -6.55 2.21
CA ILE A 99 -12.15 -6.77 2.17
C ILE A 99 -12.63 -7.15 0.77
N ASP A 100 -12.20 -6.47 -0.29
CA ASP A 100 -12.64 -6.80 -1.67
C ASP A 100 -12.29 -8.24 -2.05
N ARG A 101 -11.08 -8.69 -1.69
CA ARG A 101 -10.67 -10.09 -1.86
C ARG A 101 -11.59 -11.04 -1.09
N ILE A 102 -11.90 -10.74 0.17
CA ILE A 102 -12.80 -11.55 0.99
C ILE A 102 -14.20 -11.61 0.34
N TYR A 103 -14.79 -10.49 -0.06
CA TYR A 103 -16.11 -10.49 -0.70
C TYR A 103 -16.13 -11.22 -2.04
N LYS A 104 -15.10 -11.05 -2.87
CA LYS A 104 -14.99 -11.69 -4.18
C LYS A 104 -14.90 -13.21 -4.12
N TYR A 105 -14.27 -13.77 -3.08
CA TYR A 105 -14.09 -15.22 -2.97
C TYR A 105 -15.00 -15.88 -1.92
N ALA A 106 -15.25 -15.24 -0.79
CA ALA A 106 -16.05 -15.82 0.29
C ALA A 106 -17.55 -15.89 -0.08
N PHE A 107 -18.09 -14.86 -0.74
CA PHE A 107 -19.52 -14.82 -1.07
C PHE A 107 -19.93 -15.88 -2.10
N PRO A 108 -19.21 -16.07 -3.22
CA PRO A 108 -19.53 -17.15 -4.16
C PRO A 108 -19.28 -18.55 -3.59
N ALA A 109 -18.24 -18.72 -2.75
CA ALA A 109 -17.97 -20.00 -2.11
C ALA A 109 -19.10 -20.42 -1.15
N LEU A 110 -19.63 -19.49 -0.36
CA LEU A 110 -20.79 -19.71 0.50
C LEU A 110 -22.05 -20.08 -0.32
N ALA A 111 -22.31 -19.36 -1.40
CA ALA A 111 -23.41 -19.69 -2.30
C ALA A 111 -23.26 -21.10 -2.89
N LEU A 112 -22.06 -21.46 -3.34
CA LEU A 112 -21.76 -22.77 -3.92
C LEU A 112 -21.93 -23.90 -2.89
N ILE A 113 -21.46 -23.71 -1.66
CA ILE A 113 -21.65 -24.66 -0.55
C ILE A 113 -23.15 -24.85 -0.25
N SER A 114 -23.93 -23.76 -0.24
CA SER A 114 -25.37 -23.84 0.01
C SER A 114 -26.10 -24.64 -1.07
N VAL A 115 -25.75 -24.43 -2.34
CA VAL A 115 -26.35 -25.15 -3.49
C VAL A 115 -25.96 -26.62 -3.45
N ILE A 116 -24.69 -26.94 -3.19
CA ILE A 116 -24.23 -28.33 -3.07
C ILE A 116 -24.95 -29.04 -1.93
N SER A 117 -25.09 -28.38 -0.78
CA SER A 117 -25.80 -28.94 0.38
C SER A 117 -27.27 -29.24 0.06
N PHE A 118 -27.94 -28.35 -0.68
CA PHE A 118 -29.32 -28.54 -1.11
C PHE A 118 -29.46 -29.69 -2.11
N LEU A 119 -28.55 -29.80 -3.09
CA LEU A 119 -28.54 -30.90 -4.06
C LEU A 119 -28.27 -32.26 -3.41
N ILE A 120 -27.29 -32.34 -2.50
CA ILE A 120 -26.98 -33.56 -1.74
C ILE A 120 -28.19 -33.96 -0.87
N GLY A 121 -28.78 -32.99 -0.16
CA GLY A 121 -29.97 -33.23 0.66
C GLY A 121 -31.16 -33.71 -0.17
N PHE A 122 -31.39 -33.12 -1.35
CA PHE A 122 -32.46 -33.53 -2.26
C PHE A 122 -32.25 -34.96 -2.79
N ILE A 123 -31.03 -35.30 -3.21
CA ILE A 123 -30.68 -36.65 -3.67
C ILE A 123 -30.83 -37.67 -2.54
N PHE A 124 -30.37 -37.34 -1.33
CA PHE A 124 -30.50 -38.20 -0.16
C PHE A 124 -31.97 -38.42 0.22
N CYS A 125 -32.79 -37.37 0.17
CA CYS A 125 -34.23 -37.45 0.40
C CYS A 125 -34.92 -38.38 -0.63
N LEU A 126 -34.61 -38.23 -1.92
CA LEU A 126 -35.13 -39.11 -2.97
C LEU A 126 -34.71 -40.57 -2.78
N ALA A 127 -33.47 -40.81 -2.31
CA ALA A 127 -32.97 -42.15 -2.01
C ALA A 127 -33.69 -42.76 -0.79
N LEU A 128 -33.89 -41.99 0.29
CA LEU A 128 -34.64 -42.41 1.46
C LEU A 128 -36.11 -42.70 1.14
N CYS A 129 -36.77 -41.85 0.35
CA CYS A 129 -38.14 -42.08 -0.14
C CYS A 129 -38.24 -43.38 -0.95
N LYS A 130 -37.28 -43.65 -1.85
CA LYS A 130 -37.22 -44.92 -2.59
C LYS A 130 -37.01 -46.13 -1.68
N MET A 131 -36.22 -46.00 -0.61
CA MET A 131 -36.03 -47.08 0.37
C MET A 131 -37.27 -47.30 1.25
N CYS A 132 -38.00 -46.25 1.61
CA CYS A 132 -39.25 -46.34 2.37
C CYS A 132 -40.38 -46.95 1.54
N CYS A 133 -40.51 -46.58 0.26
CA CYS A 133 -41.50 -47.20 -0.64
C CYS A 133 -41.23 -48.69 -0.90
N LYS A 134 -39.97 -49.16 -0.77
CA LYS A 134 -39.60 -50.57 -0.95
C LYS A 134 -39.90 -51.44 0.29
N LYS A 135 -39.93 -50.84 1.48
CA LYS A 135 -40.36 -51.52 2.72
C LYS A 135 -41.86 -51.25 2.92
N GLY A 136 -42.69 -52.18 2.44
CA GLY A 136 -44.15 -52.05 2.38
C GLY A 136 -44.83 -51.49 3.64
N CYS A 137 -45.85 -50.67 3.41
CA CYS A 137 -46.69 -50.04 4.44
C CYS A 137 -47.38 -51.10 5.33
N PRO A 138 -47.39 -50.98 6.68
CA PRO A 138 -48.09 -51.93 7.53
C PRO A 138 -49.61 -51.69 7.48
N LYS A 139 -50.37 -52.66 6.96
CA LYS A 139 -51.85 -52.62 6.97
C LYS A 139 -52.37 -52.68 8.40
N SER A 140 -53.18 -51.69 8.80
CA SER A 140 -53.91 -51.70 10.07
C SER A 140 -54.91 -52.86 10.12
N LYS A 141 -54.81 -53.75 11.11
CA LYS A 141 -55.83 -54.77 11.37
C LYS A 141 -57.05 -54.13 12.06
N LYS A 142 -58.22 -54.22 11.44
CA LYS A 142 -59.52 -53.99 12.08
C LYS A 142 -59.75 -55.09 13.12
N LYS A 143 -60.14 -54.69 14.33
CA LYS A 143 -60.56 -55.55 15.44
C LYS A 143 -62.08 -55.67 15.35
N ASP A 144 -62.58 -56.87 15.10
CA ASP A 144 -63.96 -57.25 15.43
C ASP A 144 -64.02 -57.61 16.93
#